data_AF-A0A660Q8Y0-F1
#
_entry.id   AF-A0A660Q8Y0-F1
#
_cell.length_a   1.000
_cell.length_b   1.000
_cell.length_c   1.000
_cell.angle_alpha   90.00
_cell.angle_beta   90.00
_cell.angle_gamma   90.00
#
_symmetry.space_group_name_H-M   'P 1'
#
loop_
_entity.id
_entity.type
_entity.pdbx_description
1 polymer ?
#
loop_
_entity_poly.entity_id
_entity_poly.type
_entity_poly.pdbx_seq_one_letter_code
_entity_poly.pdbx_strand_id
1 'polypeptide(L)'
;MLNIRWSRVSPQFWSTGDLKGLNSFVSRAEQDIQVVILAGGLGTRVSHLWPGKPKALIPIAGQPFIDHQLRLLSANGLHRIMLCIGFGAEEVEEYVGDGTRWGVEVTYSREDCKELAGTGGALVRALPLLNGYFMVVYGDAYLPIDYKAVIRAFLSQPLPAMMCVFRNRNRWDRSNAEVRDGKVVRYSKDEVGNQFEFIDYGINFFRRNVIERYRSHPQPFELAVIQSDLARQGELAAHEVFSRFYEIGSPEGLKELERYLSETRTGQ
;
A
#
# COMPACT_ATOMS: atom_id res chain seq x y z
N MET A 1 -16.31 25.43 -26.32
CA MET A 1 -16.44 26.56 -25.38
C MET A 1 -17.69 26.36 -24.54
N LEU A 2 -17.53 26.05 -23.25
CA LEU A 2 -18.59 26.20 -22.25
C LEU A 2 -17.89 26.48 -20.92
N ASN A 3 -17.99 27.74 -20.50
CA ASN A 3 -17.38 28.32 -19.31
C ASN A 3 -18.24 27.94 -18.09
N ILE A 4 -17.68 27.26 -17.10
CA ILE A 4 -18.36 27.04 -15.81
C ILE A 4 -17.86 28.12 -14.84
N ARG A 5 -18.78 29.01 -14.47
CA ARG A 5 -18.58 30.12 -13.54
C ARG A 5 -18.87 29.63 -12.13
N TRP A 6 -17.88 29.59 -11.25
CA TRP A 6 -18.08 29.34 -9.82
C TRP A 6 -18.77 30.55 -9.18
N SER A 7 -20.07 30.44 -8.92
CA SER A 7 -20.79 31.40 -8.09
C SER A 7 -20.75 30.95 -6.63
N ARG A 8 -20.45 31.89 -5.73
CA ARG A 8 -20.36 31.69 -4.27
C ARG A 8 -21.67 31.08 -3.75
N VAL A 9 -21.61 29.85 -3.24
CA VAL A 9 -22.73 29.22 -2.52
C VAL A 9 -22.60 29.57 -1.04
N SER A 10 -23.64 30.22 -0.51
CA SER A 10 -23.84 30.52 0.90
C SER A 10 -24.09 29.24 1.72
N PRO A 11 -23.80 29.24 3.03
CA PRO A 11 -23.90 28.05 3.87
C PRO A 11 -25.38 27.71 4.13
N GLN A 12 -25.94 26.79 3.34
CA GLN A 12 -27.24 26.19 3.61
C GLN A 12 -27.05 24.91 4.44
N PHE A 13 -27.80 24.83 5.53
CA PHE A 13 -27.85 23.70 6.46
C PHE A 13 -28.16 22.39 5.71
N TRP A 14 -27.27 21.41 5.83
CA TRP A 14 -27.47 20.05 5.31
C TRP A 14 -28.58 19.34 6.10
N SER A 15 -29.49 18.64 5.40
CA SER A 15 -30.52 17.83 6.05
C SER A 15 -29.94 16.51 6.58
N THR A 16 -30.60 15.89 7.57
CA THR A 16 -30.21 14.57 8.10
C THR A 16 -30.30 13.45 7.06
N GLY A 17 -31.05 13.63 5.97
CA GLY A 17 -31.11 12.73 4.82
C GLY A 17 -29.83 12.76 3.97
N ASP A 18 -29.27 13.95 3.76
CA ASP A 18 -28.03 14.14 2.98
C ASP A 18 -26.82 13.53 3.71
N LEU A 19 -26.79 13.62 5.04
CA LEU A 19 -25.76 12.99 5.87
C LEU A 19 -25.84 11.46 5.87
N LYS A 20 -27.03 10.87 5.82
CA LYS A 20 -27.19 9.41 5.68
C LYS A 20 -26.75 8.91 4.30
N GLY A 21 -27.10 9.65 3.24
CA GLY A 21 -26.65 9.37 1.87
C GLY A 21 -25.13 9.43 1.75
N LEU A 22 -24.52 10.50 2.27
CA LEU A 22 -23.08 10.67 2.32
C LEU A 22 -22.38 9.57 3.12
N ASN A 23 -22.89 9.22 4.30
CA ASN A 23 -22.33 8.14 5.10
C ASN A 23 -22.46 6.77 4.41
N SER A 24 -23.55 6.50 3.70
CA SER A 24 -23.73 5.26 2.93
C SER A 24 -22.81 5.18 1.71
N PHE A 25 -22.55 6.30 1.05
CA PHE A 25 -21.63 6.39 -0.08
C PHE A 25 -20.18 6.23 0.38
N VAL A 26 -19.80 6.91 1.46
CA VAL A 26 -18.47 6.80 2.09
C VAL A 26 -18.24 5.36 2.58
N SER A 27 -19.24 4.74 3.20
CA SER A 27 -19.21 3.33 3.61
C SER A 27 -18.97 2.36 2.45
N ARG A 28 -19.56 2.59 1.27
CA ARG A 28 -19.32 1.76 0.08
C ARG A 28 -17.94 2.02 -0.53
N ALA A 29 -17.55 3.29 -0.65
CA ALA A 29 -16.23 3.68 -1.15
C ALA A 29 -15.09 3.12 -0.27
N GLU A 30 -15.30 3.02 1.05
CA GLU A 30 -14.38 2.36 1.99
C GLU A 30 -14.24 0.86 1.72
N GLN A 31 -15.33 0.17 1.37
CA GLN A 31 -15.36 -1.28 1.17
C GLN A 31 -14.94 -1.71 -0.24
N ASP A 32 -15.09 -0.83 -1.24
CA ASP A 32 -14.80 -1.12 -2.65
C ASP A 32 -13.40 -0.68 -3.10
N ILE A 33 -12.54 -0.21 -2.19
CA ILE A 33 -11.19 0.19 -2.56
C ILE A 33 -10.38 -1.02 -3.05
N GLN A 34 -9.72 -0.85 -4.19
CA GLN A 34 -8.78 -1.83 -4.71
C GLN A 34 -7.46 -1.73 -3.95
N VAL A 35 -6.98 -2.87 -3.48
CA VAL A 35 -5.67 -3.00 -2.83
C VAL A 35 -4.69 -3.64 -3.80
N VAL A 36 -3.64 -2.93 -4.16
CA VAL A 36 -2.55 -3.39 -5.02
C VAL A 36 -1.38 -3.80 -4.16
N ILE A 37 -1.02 -5.07 -4.19
CA ILE A 37 0.08 -5.64 -3.41
C ILE A 37 1.28 -5.83 -4.33
N LEU A 38 2.40 -5.18 -4.00
CA LEU A 38 3.64 -5.27 -4.75
C LEU A 38 4.45 -6.47 -4.28
N ALA A 39 4.32 -7.60 -4.98
CA ALA A 39 4.88 -8.91 -4.61
C ALA A 39 5.87 -9.49 -5.65
N GLY A 40 6.37 -8.68 -6.58
CA GLY A 40 7.22 -9.16 -7.69
C GLY A 40 8.73 -9.30 -7.39
N GLY A 41 9.21 -8.80 -6.25
CA GLY A 41 10.65 -8.72 -5.96
C GLY A 41 11.32 -10.05 -5.61
N LEU A 42 12.62 -10.18 -5.96
CA LEU A 42 13.45 -11.38 -5.76
C LEU A 42 13.73 -11.74 -4.29
N GLY A 43 13.47 -10.83 -3.35
CA GLY A 43 13.65 -11.10 -1.92
C GLY A 43 15.07 -11.46 -1.47
N THR A 44 16.07 -10.86 -2.11
CA THR A 44 17.50 -11.21 -1.98
C THR A 44 18.07 -11.23 -0.55
N ARG A 45 17.50 -10.46 0.39
CA ARG A 45 17.96 -10.40 1.78
C ARG A 45 17.65 -11.66 2.58
N VAL A 46 16.52 -12.31 2.30
CA VAL A 46 16.06 -13.54 3.00
C VAL A 46 16.10 -14.78 2.11
N SER A 47 16.49 -14.63 0.85
CA SER A 47 16.57 -15.75 -0.11
C SER A 47 17.54 -16.86 0.33
N HIS A 48 18.56 -16.56 1.14
CA HIS A 48 19.47 -17.57 1.68
C HIS A 48 18.78 -18.53 2.68
N LEU A 49 17.71 -18.09 3.34
CA LEU A 49 16.90 -18.92 4.24
C LEU A 49 15.89 -19.77 3.46
N TRP A 50 15.37 -19.24 2.35
CA TRP A 50 14.44 -19.93 1.47
C TRP A 50 14.82 -19.78 -0.02
N PRO A 51 15.86 -20.52 -0.47
CA PRO A 51 16.32 -20.42 -1.84
C PRO A 51 15.22 -20.77 -2.85
N GLY A 52 15.03 -19.93 -3.85
CA GLY A 52 14.08 -20.15 -4.94
C GLY A 52 12.60 -19.94 -4.57
N LYS A 53 12.27 -19.65 -3.31
CA LYS A 53 10.87 -19.49 -2.89
C LYS A 53 10.41 -18.04 -3.00
N PRO A 54 9.23 -17.76 -3.59
CA PRO A 54 8.65 -16.41 -3.56
C PRO A 54 8.42 -15.93 -2.13
N LYS A 55 8.71 -14.65 -1.87
CA LYS A 55 8.53 -14.05 -0.54
C LYS A 55 7.11 -14.25 0.01
N ALA A 56 6.11 -14.10 -0.84
CA ALA A 56 4.70 -14.31 -0.50
C ALA A 56 4.41 -15.72 0.05
N LEU A 57 5.20 -16.73 -0.34
CA LEU A 57 5.01 -18.13 0.03
C LEU A 57 5.93 -18.60 1.17
N ILE A 58 6.74 -17.70 1.73
CA ILE A 58 7.55 -17.96 2.91
C ILE A 58 6.63 -18.37 4.08
N PRO A 59 6.91 -19.49 4.79
CA PRO A 59 6.11 -19.89 5.94
C PRO A 59 6.41 -19.03 7.18
N ILE A 60 5.37 -18.47 7.79
CA ILE A 60 5.40 -17.75 9.07
C ILE A 60 4.34 -18.36 9.98
N ALA A 61 4.70 -18.78 11.20
CA ALA A 61 3.76 -19.41 12.14
C ALA A 61 2.94 -20.56 11.49
N GLY A 62 3.63 -21.37 10.68
CA GLY A 62 3.10 -22.55 10.01
C GLY A 62 2.25 -22.32 8.75
N GLN A 63 2.10 -21.08 8.26
CA GLN A 63 1.32 -20.76 7.05
C GLN A 63 2.09 -19.79 6.13
N PRO A 64 1.90 -19.83 4.80
CA PRO A 64 2.47 -18.84 3.87
C PRO A 64 2.18 -17.40 4.26
N PHE A 65 3.13 -16.49 4.06
CA PHE A 65 3.00 -15.08 4.43
C PHE A 65 1.75 -14.42 3.83
N ILE A 66 1.46 -14.72 2.56
CA ILE A 66 0.30 -14.18 1.84
C ILE A 66 -1.03 -14.53 2.52
N ASP A 67 -1.12 -15.65 3.25
CA ASP A 67 -2.31 -16.01 4.00
C ASP A 67 -2.62 -14.98 5.09
N HIS A 68 -1.58 -14.58 5.83
CA HIS A 68 -1.74 -13.62 6.91
C HIS A 68 -2.14 -12.26 6.35
N GLN A 69 -1.53 -11.85 5.24
CA GLN A 69 -1.84 -10.57 4.59
C GLN A 69 -3.28 -10.55 4.04
N LEU A 70 -3.70 -11.59 3.31
CA LEU A 70 -5.06 -11.66 2.75
C LEU A 70 -6.13 -11.79 3.84
N ARG A 71 -5.89 -12.56 4.91
CA ARG A 71 -6.81 -12.63 6.07
C ARG A 71 -6.93 -11.29 6.77
N LEU A 72 -5.82 -10.58 6.96
CA LEU A 72 -5.83 -9.26 7.58
C LEU A 72 -6.66 -8.26 6.76
N LEU A 73 -6.46 -8.22 5.45
CA LEU A 73 -7.20 -7.33 4.56
C LEU A 73 -8.70 -7.69 4.53
N SER A 74 -9.02 -8.98 4.40
CA SER A 74 -10.39 -9.49 4.42
C SER A 74 -11.11 -9.17 5.73
N ALA A 75 -10.46 -9.37 6.88
CA ALA A 75 -11.02 -9.03 8.20
C ALA A 75 -11.31 -7.53 8.37
N ASN A 76 -10.64 -6.68 7.58
CA ASN A 76 -10.87 -5.24 7.55
C ASN A 76 -11.90 -4.80 6.49
N GLY A 77 -12.53 -5.75 5.80
CA GLY A 77 -13.54 -5.49 4.77
C GLY A 77 -12.95 -5.09 3.41
N LEU A 78 -11.66 -5.39 3.17
CA LEU A 78 -10.98 -5.10 1.92
C LEU A 78 -10.99 -6.35 1.04
N HIS A 79 -11.91 -6.39 0.09
CA HIS A 79 -12.18 -7.60 -0.68
C HIS A 79 -11.60 -7.58 -2.10
N ARG A 80 -11.18 -6.44 -2.65
CA ARG A 80 -10.66 -6.34 -4.03
C ARG A 80 -9.15 -6.23 -4.02
N ILE A 81 -8.47 -7.33 -4.33
CA ILE A 81 -7.02 -7.43 -4.28
C ILE A 81 -6.44 -7.60 -5.69
N MET A 82 -5.35 -6.90 -5.95
CA MET A 82 -4.52 -7.09 -7.13
C MET A 82 -3.11 -7.42 -6.70
N LEU A 83 -2.60 -8.56 -7.14
CA LEU A 83 -1.21 -8.95 -6.90
C LEU A 83 -0.36 -8.58 -8.11
N CYS A 84 0.59 -7.67 -7.91
CA CYS A 84 1.66 -7.42 -8.87
C CYS A 84 2.79 -8.41 -8.59
N ILE A 85 2.89 -9.44 -9.43
CA ILE A 85 3.77 -10.60 -9.23
C ILE A 85 4.77 -10.73 -10.37
N GLY A 86 5.94 -11.30 -10.06
CA GLY A 86 7.03 -11.49 -10.99
C GLY A 86 7.79 -12.77 -10.67
N PHE A 87 8.74 -12.70 -9.75
CA PHE A 87 9.47 -13.91 -9.31
C PHE A 87 8.54 -14.96 -8.68
N GLY A 88 8.49 -16.16 -9.30
CA GLY A 88 7.59 -17.26 -8.95
C GLY A 88 6.11 -16.89 -9.01
N ALA A 89 5.75 -16.08 -10.02
CA ALA A 89 4.37 -15.68 -10.29
C ALA A 89 3.43 -16.90 -10.40
N GLU A 90 3.85 -17.96 -11.11
CA GLU A 90 3.06 -19.17 -11.29
C GLU A 90 2.75 -19.86 -9.95
N GLU A 91 3.75 -20.00 -9.07
CA GLU A 91 3.57 -20.60 -7.75
C GLU A 91 2.62 -19.78 -6.88
N VAL A 92 2.76 -18.45 -6.92
CA VAL A 92 1.89 -17.54 -6.15
C VAL A 92 0.46 -17.61 -6.67
N GLU A 93 0.24 -17.63 -7.97
CA GLU A 93 -1.09 -17.73 -8.57
C GLU A 93 -1.74 -19.09 -8.36
N GLU A 94 -1.00 -20.18 -8.53
CA GLU A 94 -1.50 -21.53 -8.24
C GLU A 94 -1.89 -21.64 -6.77
N TYR A 95 -1.05 -21.08 -5.88
CA TYR A 95 -1.35 -21.08 -4.46
C TYR A 95 -2.55 -20.20 -4.11
N VAL A 96 -2.65 -18.97 -4.63
CA VAL A 96 -3.68 -18.00 -4.24
C VAL A 96 -5.02 -18.21 -4.97
N GLY A 97 -5.01 -18.58 -6.25
CA GLY A 97 -6.21 -18.76 -7.05
C GLY A 97 -7.03 -17.48 -7.21
N ASP A 98 -8.35 -17.54 -7.08
CA ASP A 98 -9.22 -16.36 -7.16
C ASP A 98 -9.39 -15.61 -5.83
N GLY A 99 -8.74 -16.08 -4.76
CA GLY A 99 -8.82 -15.48 -3.42
C GLY A 99 -10.01 -15.93 -2.57
N THR A 100 -10.92 -16.75 -3.10
CA THR A 100 -12.17 -17.15 -2.41
C THR A 100 -11.92 -17.82 -1.06
N ARG A 101 -10.81 -18.55 -0.90
CA ARG A 101 -10.37 -19.15 0.38
C ARG A 101 -10.26 -18.14 1.53
N TRP A 102 -9.99 -16.87 1.22
CA TRP A 102 -9.89 -15.81 2.22
C TRP A 102 -11.06 -14.84 2.19
N GLY A 103 -12.09 -15.09 1.38
CA GLY A 103 -13.24 -14.18 1.22
C GLY A 103 -12.88 -12.88 0.49
N VAL A 104 -11.93 -12.93 -0.44
CA VAL A 104 -11.52 -11.80 -1.28
C VAL A 104 -11.57 -12.21 -2.75
N GLU A 105 -11.60 -11.21 -3.64
CA GLU A 105 -11.43 -11.33 -5.09
C GLU A 105 -9.99 -10.93 -5.43
N VAL A 106 -9.22 -11.85 -6.00
CA VAL A 106 -7.82 -11.61 -6.41
C VAL A 106 -7.71 -11.54 -7.92
N THR A 107 -7.06 -10.48 -8.40
CA THR A 107 -6.62 -10.30 -9.78
C THR A 107 -5.09 -10.20 -9.83
N TYR A 108 -4.51 -10.36 -11.02
CA TYR A 108 -3.06 -10.46 -11.19
C TYR A 108 -2.55 -9.49 -12.24
N SER A 109 -1.44 -8.84 -11.95
CA SER A 109 -0.60 -8.14 -12.92
C SER A 109 0.76 -8.82 -12.93
N ARG A 110 1.00 -9.64 -13.96
CA ARG A 110 2.24 -10.41 -14.11
C ARG A 110 3.35 -9.59 -14.76
N GLU A 111 4.57 -9.86 -14.32
CA GLU A 111 5.81 -9.37 -14.92
C GLU A 111 6.74 -10.56 -15.20
N ASP A 112 7.48 -10.55 -16.30
CA ASP A 112 8.54 -11.54 -16.52
C ASP A 112 9.65 -11.33 -15.47
N CYS A 113 10.11 -12.41 -14.83
CA CYS A 113 11.17 -12.36 -13.82
C CYS A 113 12.52 -11.88 -14.39
N LYS A 114 12.72 -11.92 -15.71
CA LYS A 114 13.88 -11.35 -16.42
C LYS A 114 13.75 -9.86 -16.69
N GLU A 115 12.53 -9.33 -16.63
CA GLU A 115 12.18 -7.94 -16.95
C GLU A 115 11.39 -7.30 -15.80
N LEU A 116 11.85 -7.51 -14.55
CA LEU A 116 11.27 -6.85 -13.39
C LEU A 116 11.30 -5.33 -13.61
N ALA A 117 10.14 -4.68 -13.58
CA ALA A 117 10.05 -3.25 -13.87
C ALA A 117 10.36 -2.37 -12.64
N GLY A 118 10.72 -2.97 -11.52
CA GLY A 118 10.78 -2.28 -10.23
C GLY A 118 9.38 -1.96 -9.69
N THR A 119 9.31 -1.50 -8.45
CA THR A 119 8.02 -1.29 -7.77
C THR A 119 7.14 -0.22 -8.44
N GLY A 120 7.75 0.80 -9.05
CA GLY A 120 7.03 1.85 -9.78
C GLY A 120 6.60 1.38 -11.17
N GLY A 121 7.46 0.62 -11.84
CA GLY A 121 7.13 0.00 -13.12
C GLY A 121 6.00 -1.02 -13.04
N ALA A 122 5.96 -1.81 -11.97
CA ALA A 122 4.86 -2.75 -11.72
C ALA A 122 3.49 -2.05 -11.65
N LEU A 123 3.41 -0.86 -11.04
CA LEU A 123 2.18 -0.05 -11.05
C LEU A 123 1.84 0.47 -12.44
N VAL A 124 2.84 0.89 -13.23
CA VAL A 124 2.62 1.34 -14.62
C VAL A 124 2.11 0.18 -15.49
N ARG A 125 2.62 -1.04 -15.31
CA ARG A 125 2.11 -2.22 -16.02
C ARG A 125 0.70 -2.60 -15.59
N ALA A 126 0.39 -2.46 -14.30
CA ALA A 126 -0.95 -2.71 -13.76
C ALA A 126 -1.99 -1.65 -14.18
N LEU A 127 -1.56 -0.51 -14.74
CA LEU A 127 -2.40 0.65 -15.06
C LEU A 127 -3.74 0.36 -15.76
N PRO A 128 -3.85 -0.58 -16.74
CA PRO A 128 -5.12 -0.93 -17.36
C PRO A 128 -6.15 -1.48 -16.38
N LEU A 129 -5.69 -2.13 -15.30
CA LEU A 129 -6.49 -2.81 -14.30
C LEU A 129 -6.75 -1.95 -13.05
N LEU A 130 -6.11 -0.79 -12.92
CA LEU A 130 -6.23 0.08 -11.75
C LEU A 130 -7.56 0.85 -11.73
N ASN A 131 -8.21 0.87 -10.56
CA ASN A 131 -9.36 1.72 -10.30
C ASN A 131 -8.98 3.22 -10.24
N GLY A 132 -9.97 4.11 -10.26
CA GLY A 132 -9.74 5.57 -10.26
C GLY A 132 -8.90 6.07 -9.08
N TYR A 133 -8.96 5.37 -7.96
CA TYR A 133 -8.01 5.44 -6.85
C TYR A 133 -7.85 4.05 -6.25
N PHE A 134 -6.70 3.81 -5.62
CA PHE A 134 -6.36 2.51 -5.05
C PHE A 134 -5.34 2.68 -3.92
N MET A 135 -5.26 1.66 -3.07
CA MET A 135 -4.27 1.55 -2.00
C MET A 135 -3.16 0.60 -2.47
N VAL A 136 -1.91 0.97 -2.24
CA VAL A 136 -0.72 0.16 -2.51
C VAL A 136 -0.15 -0.32 -1.18
N VAL A 137 0.11 -1.62 -1.09
CA VAL A 137 0.74 -2.27 0.05
C VAL A 137 1.98 -3.03 -0.42
N TYR A 138 3.09 -2.96 0.32
CA TYR A 138 4.26 -3.78 0.01
C TYR A 138 3.99 -5.26 0.33
N GLY A 139 4.38 -6.16 -0.57
CA GLY A 139 4.13 -7.59 -0.47
C GLY A 139 4.96 -8.33 0.59
N ASP A 140 5.86 -7.63 1.29
CA ASP A 140 6.60 -8.13 2.44
C ASP A 140 6.23 -7.43 3.76
N ALA A 141 5.18 -6.60 3.77
CA ALA A 141 4.72 -5.86 4.94
C ALA A 141 3.41 -6.44 5.51
N TYR A 142 3.38 -6.64 6.83
CA TYR A 142 2.20 -7.00 7.61
C TYR A 142 1.83 -5.85 8.54
N LEU A 143 0.65 -5.27 8.34
CA LEU A 143 0.31 -3.93 8.82
C LEU A 143 -1.01 -3.94 9.61
N PRO A 144 -1.00 -4.33 10.90
CA PRO A 144 -2.21 -4.45 11.72
C PRO A 144 -2.71 -3.07 12.18
N ILE A 145 -3.32 -2.32 11.26
CA ILE A 145 -3.88 -0.99 11.49
C ILE A 145 -5.40 -0.94 11.25
N ASP A 146 -6.02 0.16 11.66
CA ASP A 146 -7.38 0.51 11.24
C ASP A 146 -7.36 1.00 9.78
N TYR A 147 -7.59 0.06 8.86
CA TYR A 147 -7.65 0.37 7.42
C TYR A 147 -8.78 1.35 7.07
N LYS A 148 -9.91 1.31 7.79
CA LYS A 148 -11.03 2.21 7.54
C LYS A 148 -10.65 3.65 7.87
N ALA A 149 -9.94 3.86 8.98
CA ALA A 149 -9.46 5.17 9.37
C ALA A 149 -8.51 5.78 8.32
N VAL A 150 -7.53 5.01 7.81
CA VAL A 150 -6.59 5.52 6.79
C VAL A 150 -7.27 5.75 5.44
N ILE A 151 -8.23 4.91 5.05
CA ILE A 151 -9.00 5.12 3.81
C ILE A 151 -9.84 6.40 3.93
N ARG A 152 -10.52 6.62 5.06
CA ARG A 152 -11.25 7.88 5.33
C ARG A 152 -10.34 9.09 5.24
N ALA A 153 -9.14 9.00 5.82
CA ALA A 153 -8.17 10.08 5.76
C ALA A 153 -7.83 10.44 4.30
N PHE A 154 -7.55 9.43 3.45
CA PHE A 154 -7.28 9.66 2.03
C PHE A 154 -8.47 10.27 1.28
N LEU A 155 -9.69 9.78 1.53
CA LEU A 155 -10.90 10.26 0.88
C LEU A 155 -11.30 11.68 1.32
N SER A 156 -10.91 12.09 2.54
CA SER A 156 -11.23 13.40 3.12
C SER A 156 -10.33 14.55 2.65
N GLN A 157 -9.27 14.25 1.89
CA GLN A 157 -8.26 15.22 1.48
C GLN A 157 -8.20 15.38 -0.06
N PRO A 158 -7.79 16.55 -0.59
CA PRO A 158 -7.88 16.84 -2.01
C PRO A 158 -6.67 16.39 -2.84
N LEU A 159 -5.53 16.08 -2.23
CA LEU A 159 -4.30 15.72 -2.93
C LEU A 159 -4.44 14.37 -3.64
N PRO A 160 -3.67 14.18 -4.73
CA PRO A 160 -3.81 12.99 -5.55
C PRO A 160 -3.10 11.76 -4.97
N ALA A 161 -2.29 11.93 -3.93
CA ALA A 161 -1.61 10.83 -3.25
C ALA A 161 -1.50 11.06 -1.73
N MET A 162 -1.40 9.97 -1.00
CA MET A 162 -1.15 9.98 0.45
C MET A 162 -0.23 8.84 0.85
N MET A 163 0.77 9.13 1.67
CA MET A 163 1.66 8.14 2.28
C MET A 163 1.28 7.99 3.76
N CYS A 164 1.08 6.75 4.20
CA CYS A 164 1.05 6.46 5.63
C CYS A 164 2.49 6.47 6.16
N VAL A 165 2.71 7.20 7.25
CA VAL A 165 4.04 7.38 7.84
C VAL A 165 4.04 6.97 9.30
N PHE A 166 5.13 6.39 9.77
CA PHE A 166 5.32 6.08 11.18
C PHE A 166 6.50 6.89 11.72
N ARG A 167 6.33 7.53 12.89
CA ARG A 167 7.40 8.29 13.53
C ARG A 167 8.44 7.33 14.13
N ASN A 168 9.39 6.97 13.28
CA ASN A 168 10.33 5.90 13.52
C ASN A 168 11.62 6.38 14.23
N ARG A 169 12.13 7.57 13.89
CA ARG A 169 13.42 8.10 14.41
C ARG A 169 14.56 7.06 14.35
N ASN A 170 14.66 6.33 13.25
CA ASN A 170 15.62 5.25 13.04
C ASN A 170 15.54 4.09 14.05
N ARG A 171 14.39 3.86 14.69
CA ARG A 171 14.24 2.81 15.72
C ARG A 171 14.19 1.40 15.14
N TRP A 172 13.42 1.20 14.07
CA TRP A 172 13.18 -0.13 13.50
C TRP A 172 13.93 -0.34 12.18
N ASP A 173 13.92 0.67 11.33
CA ASP A 173 14.72 0.75 10.10
C ASP A 173 15.14 2.21 9.88
N ARG A 174 15.80 2.56 8.79
CA ARG A 174 16.14 3.94 8.44
C ARG A 174 14.87 4.74 8.10
N SER A 175 14.69 5.87 8.78
CA SER A 175 13.71 6.88 8.42
C SER A 175 14.06 7.51 7.05
N ASN A 176 13.04 7.71 6.22
CA ASN A 176 13.18 8.10 4.82
C ASN A 176 12.19 9.21 4.40
N ALA A 177 11.41 9.74 5.34
CA ALA A 177 10.40 10.77 5.10
C ALA A 177 10.51 11.94 6.09
N GLU A 178 10.38 13.15 5.56
CA GLU A 178 10.22 14.38 6.31
C GLU A 178 8.79 14.89 6.10
N VAL A 179 8.11 15.20 7.20
CA VAL A 179 6.69 15.60 7.19
C VAL A 179 6.55 16.98 7.82
N ARG A 180 5.82 17.87 7.13
CA ARG A 180 5.45 19.21 7.62
C ARG A 180 4.00 19.51 7.21
N ASP A 181 3.22 20.05 8.14
CA ASP A 181 1.83 20.47 7.91
C ASP A 181 0.94 19.41 7.22
N GLY A 182 1.07 18.15 7.64
CA GLY A 182 0.29 17.03 7.10
C GLY A 182 0.70 16.59 5.68
N LYS A 183 1.87 17.01 5.20
CA LYS A 183 2.42 16.63 3.89
C LYS A 183 3.82 16.04 4.02
N VAL A 184 4.15 15.12 3.13
CA VAL A 184 5.53 14.68 2.93
C VAL A 184 6.23 15.74 2.09
N VAL A 185 7.22 16.42 2.68
CA VAL A 185 7.98 17.48 1.98
C VAL A 185 9.27 16.96 1.37
N ARG A 186 9.79 15.85 1.89
CA ARG A 186 10.95 15.15 1.35
C ARG A 186 10.79 13.66 1.59
N TYR A 187 11.06 12.88 0.56
CA TYR A 187 11.12 11.42 0.63
C TYR A 187 12.35 10.96 -0.13
N SER A 188 13.12 10.04 0.45
CA SER A 188 14.26 9.42 -0.23
C SER A 188 14.62 8.10 0.44
N LYS A 189 14.79 7.05 -0.36
CA LYS A 189 15.28 5.76 0.13
C LYS A 189 16.79 5.75 0.35
N ASP A 190 17.56 6.65 -0.27
CA ASP A 190 19.02 6.60 -0.30
C ASP A 190 19.67 7.67 0.58
N GLU A 191 19.03 8.85 0.68
CA GLU A 191 19.57 9.96 1.46
C GLU A 191 19.52 9.65 2.95
N VAL A 192 20.57 10.06 3.66
CA VAL A 192 20.63 9.99 5.12
C VAL A 192 20.65 11.41 5.67
N GLY A 193 19.82 11.67 6.69
CA GLY A 193 19.81 12.97 7.33
C GLY A 193 18.87 13.03 8.53
N ASN A 194 19.21 13.90 9.49
CA ASN A 194 18.47 14.05 10.74
C ASN A 194 17.06 14.61 10.54
N GLN A 195 16.78 15.23 9.38
CA GLN A 195 15.46 15.71 9.00
C GLN A 195 14.45 14.59 8.78
N PHE A 196 14.91 13.36 8.48
CA PHE A 196 14.04 12.22 8.28
C PHE A 196 13.65 11.62 9.63
N GLU A 197 12.55 12.10 10.20
CA GLU A 197 12.00 11.53 11.44
C GLU A 197 11.07 10.34 11.19
N PHE A 198 10.48 10.28 9.99
CA PHE A 198 9.43 9.33 9.64
C PHE A 198 9.93 8.26 8.68
N ILE A 199 9.25 7.11 8.70
CA ILE A 199 9.42 6.05 7.71
C ILE A 199 8.12 5.88 6.93
N ASP A 200 8.24 5.60 5.63
CA ASP A 200 7.15 5.05 4.81
C ASP A 200 6.66 3.75 5.43
N TYR A 201 5.42 3.76 5.89
CA TYR A 201 4.80 2.65 6.61
C TYR A 201 4.47 1.46 5.71
N GLY A 202 4.61 1.62 4.39
CA GLY A 202 4.28 0.59 3.41
C GLY A 202 2.82 0.60 2.97
N ILE A 203 2.09 1.69 3.25
CA ILE A 203 0.75 1.96 2.68
C ILE A 203 0.78 3.31 1.99
N ASN A 204 0.49 3.29 0.70
CA ASN A 204 0.42 4.49 -0.13
C ASN A 204 -0.88 4.50 -0.92
N PHE A 205 -1.56 5.64 -1.01
CA PHE A 205 -2.75 5.82 -1.81
C PHE A 205 -2.43 6.68 -3.02
N PHE A 206 -2.99 6.32 -4.17
CA PHE A 206 -2.84 7.09 -5.39
C PHE A 206 -4.16 7.19 -6.13
N ARG A 207 -4.40 8.34 -6.74
CA ARG A 207 -5.34 8.45 -7.86
C ARG A 207 -4.67 7.89 -9.12
N ARG A 208 -5.45 7.21 -9.97
CA ARG A 208 -4.96 6.58 -11.22
C ARG A 208 -4.16 7.53 -12.09
N ASN A 209 -4.63 8.78 -12.22
CA ASN A 209 -3.98 9.80 -13.03
C ASN A 209 -2.55 10.15 -12.58
N VAL A 210 -2.17 9.86 -11.33
CA VAL A 210 -0.78 10.00 -10.87
C VAL A 210 0.10 9.00 -11.61
N ILE A 211 -0.28 7.73 -11.62
CA ILE A 211 0.49 6.67 -12.28
C ILE A 211 0.51 6.87 -13.80
N GLU A 212 -0.56 7.42 -14.38
CA GLU A 212 -0.60 7.76 -15.82
C GLU A 212 0.51 8.72 -16.24
N ARG A 213 0.95 9.64 -15.36
CA ARG A 213 2.08 10.56 -15.63
C ARG A 213 3.39 9.81 -15.90
N TYR A 214 3.52 8.60 -15.38
CA TYR A 214 4.70 7.75 -15.47
C TYR A 214 4.59 6.66 -16.54
N ARG A 215 3.53 6.65 -17.35
CA ARG A 215 3.31 5.63 -18.40
C ARG A 215 4.52 5.43 -19.32
N SER A 216 5.22 6.52 -19.64
CA SER A 216 6.38 6.53 -20.54
C SER A 216 7.72 6.61 -19.78
N HIS A 217 7.72 6.46 -18.46
CA HIS A 217 8.95 6.53 -17.67
C HIS A 217 9.85 5.32 -17.98
N PRO A 218 11.18 5.52 -18.16
CA PRO A 218 12.11 4.41 -18.37
C PRO A 218 12.02 3.36 -17.25
N GLN A 219 12.08 2.09 -17.63
CA GLN A 219 12.02 0.93 -16.75
C GLN A 219 13.39 0.24 -16.68
N PRO A 220 13.75 -0.39 -15.55
CA PRO A 220 12.99 -0.45 -14.30
C PRO A 220 13.06 0.85 -13.49
N PHE A 221 12.03 1.12 -12.68
CA PHE A 221 12.11 2.18 -11.67
C PHE A 221 11.30 1.86 -10.41
N GLU A 222 11.75 2.42 -9.28
CA GLU A 222 11.13 2.23 -7.97
C GLU A 222 9.97 3.21 -7.74
N LEU A 223 8.97 2.78 -6.96
CA LEU A 223 7.87 3.63 -6.49
C LEU A 223 8.38 4.89 -5.78
N ALA A 224 9.59 4.81 -5.21
CA ALA A 224 10.28 5.91 -4.59
C ALA A 224 10.47 7.12 -5.51
N VAL A 225 10.57 6.92 -6.83
CA VAL A 225 10.65 8.01 -7.81
C VAL A 225 9.35 8.82 -7.79
N ILE A 226 8.19 8.13 -7.90
CA ILE A 226 6.86 8.75 -7.86
C ILE A 226 6.64 9.47 -6.52
N GLN A 227 6.95 8.80 -5.40
CA GLN A 227 6.79 9.38 -4.06
C GLN A 227 7.66 10.65 -3.88
N SER A 228 8.91 10.62 -4.34
CA SER A 228 9.83 11.75 -4.26
C SER A 228 9.40 12.94 -5.11
N ASP A 229 8.90 12.68 -6.33
CA ASP A 229 8.38 13.72 -7.21
C ASP A 229 7.15 14.40 -6.62
N LEU A 230 6.20 13.62 -6.11
CA LEU A 230 4.97 14.14 -5.50
C LEU A 230 5.26 14.94 -4.22
N ALA A 231 6.22 14.48 -3.41
CA ALA A 231 6.69 15.23 -2.24
C ALA A 231 7.26 16.60 -2.66
N ARG A 232 8.14 16.64 -3.67
CA ARG A 232 8.69 17.89 -4.23
C ARG A 232 7.62 18.82 -4.80
N GLN A 233 6.54 18.26 -5.36
CA GLN A 233 5.41 19.01 -5.93
C GLN A 233 4.38 19.45 -4.87
N GLY A 234 4.51 19.00 -3.62
CA GLY A 234 3.53 19.27 -2.56
C GLY A 234 2.19 18.54 -2.75
N GLU A 235 2.20 17.47 -3.55
CA GLU A 235 1.05 16.63 -3.92
C GLU A 235 0.95 15.33 -3.10
N LEU A 236 1.85 15.10 -2.14
CA LEU A 236 1.86 13.92 -1.27
C LEU A 236 1.41 14.27 0.15
N ALA A 237 0.19 13.89 0.50
CA ALA A 237 -0.29 13.96 1.89
C ALA A 237 0.48 12.96 2.78
N ALA A 238 0.64 13.29 4.05
CA ALA A 238 1.16 12.39 5.07
C ALA A 238 0.04 12.05 6.06
N HIS A 239 -0.13 10.78 6.36
CA HIS A 239 -1.01 10.31 7.44
C HIS A 239 -0.19 9.55 8.48
N GLU A 240 -0.04 10.11 9.67
CA GLU A 240 0.72 9.45 10.74
C GLU A 240 -0.09 8.28 11.31
N VAL A 241 0.55 7.11 11.34
CA VAL A 241 0.04 5.92 11.99
C VAL A 241 0.88 5.59 13.22
N PHE A 242 0.26 4.99 14.22
CA PHE A 242 0.85 4.76 15.53
C PHE A 242 1.02 3.28 15.89
N SER A 243 0.42 2.39 15.10
CA SER A 243 0.62 0.95 15.26
C SER A 243 1.96 0.53 14.66
N ARG A 244 2.62 -0.42 15.31
CA ARG A 244 3.84 -1.03 14.79
C ARG A 244 3.58 -1.74 13.45
N PHE A 245 4.51 -1.63 12.51
CA PHE A 245 4.56 -2.45 11.31
C PHE A 245 5.42 -3.69 11.54
N TYR A 246 5.16 -4.74 10.76
CA TYR A 246 5.97 -5.95 10.69
C TYR A 246 6.37 -6.21 9.24
N GLU A 247 7.50 -6.87 9.03
CA GLU A 247 8.01 -7.16 7.69
C GLU A 247 8.71 -8.52 7.64
N ILE A 248 8.82 -9.11 6.45
CA ILE A 248 9.46 -10.41 6.23
C ILE A 248 10.70 -10.32 5.33
N GLY A 249 11.23 -9.12 5.13
CA GLY A 249 12.43 -8.84 4.36
C GLY A 249 13.74 -8.97 5.14
N SER A 250 13.70 -9.23 6.46
CA SER A 250 14.87 -9.51 7.30
C SER A 250 14.67 -10.75 8.22
N PRO A 251 15.76 -11.45 8.62
CA PRO A 251 15.70 -12.53 9.61
C PRO A 251 15.05 -12.12 10.95
N GLU A 252 15.30 -10.89 11.38
CA GLU A 252 14.72 -10.31 12.60
C GLU A 252 13.22 -10.09 12.44
N GLY A 253 12.79 -9.44 11.35
CA GLY A 253 11.38 -9.17 11.06
C GLY A 253 10.53 -10.44 10.99
N LEU A 254 11.07 -11.51 10.39
CA LEU A 254 10.43 -12.83 10.36
C LEU A 254 10.11 -13.35 11.78
N LYS A 255 11.09 -13.31 12.68
CA LYS A 255 10.94 -13.76 14.08
C LYS A 255 9.96 -12.88 14.85
N GLU A 256 10.02 -11.57 14.62
CA GLU A 256 9.12 -10.62 15.28
C GLU A 256 7.67 -10.82 14.86
N LEU A 257 7.42 -11.01 13.57
CA LEU A 257 6.08 -11.28 13.07
C LEU A 257 5.56 -12.64 13.56
N GLU A 258 6.38 -13.69 13.53
CA GLU A 258 5.99 -15.00 14.03
C GLU A 258 5.58 -14.96 15.51
N ARG A 259 6.34 -14.23 16.33
CA ARG A 259 5.98 -14.00 17.74
C ARG A 259 4.64 -13.29 17.88
N TYR A 260 4.46 -12.18 17.15
CA TYR A 260 3.22 -11.39 17.20
C TYR A 260 1.98 -12.22 16.82
N LEU A 261 2.07 -13.00 15.74
CA LEU A 261 0.97 -13.85 15.27
C LEU A 261 0.67 -14.99 16.25
N SER A 262 1.70 -15.53 16.91
CA SER A 262 1.53 -16.59 17.91
C SER A 262 0.83 -16.07 19.17
N GLU A 263 1.21 -14.89 19.65
CA GLU A 263 0.61 -14.23 20.82
C GLU A 263 -0.84 -13.79 20.56
N THR A 264 -1.15 -13.37 19.33
CA THR A 264 -2.52 -12.96 18.97
C THR A 264 -3.47 -14.17 18.87
N ARG A 265 -2.96 -15.35 18.50
CA ARG A 265 -3.74 -16.60 18.43
C ARG A 265 -4.05 -17.21 19.80
N THR A 266 -3.20 -17.01 20.80
CA THR A 266 -3.43 -17.52 22.16
C THR A 266 -4.36 -16.64 23.00
N GLY A 267 -4.69 -15.43 22.52
CA GLY A 267 -5.61 -14.50 23.16
C GLY A 267 -7.06 -14.52 22.65
N GLN A 268 -7.39 -15.41 21.69
CA GLN A 268 -8.75 -15.70 21.21
C GLN A 268 -9.22 -17.06 21.74
#